data_AF-A0A101H884-F1
#
_entry.id   AF-A0A101H884-F1
#
_cell.length_a   1.000
_cell.length_b   1.000
_cell.length_c   1.000
_cell.angle_alpha   90.00
_cell.angle_beta   90.00
_cell.angle_gamma   90.00
#
_symmetry.space_group_name_H-M   'P 1'
#
loop_
_entity.id
_entity.type
_entity.pdbx_description
1 polymer ?
#
loop_
_entity_poly.entity_id
_entity_poly.type
_entity_poly.pdbx_seq_one_letter_code
_entity_poly.pdbx_strand_id
1 'polypeptide(L)'
;PVRAFMKQIDGLGVNPVLIRVLYSDDRGEFAYEQTLQDINAKYSGLDLEFISDRNLFTDKITEFASEHENKSLYYIAGTPGMNSFLTDKLIGLGIEKSRIITDVFTGY
;
A
#
# COMPACT_ATOMS: atom_id res chain seq x y z
N PRO A 1 4.18 -5.15 8.59
CA PRO A 1 4.60 -3.72 8.49
C PRO A 1 3.44 -2.72 8.39
N VAL A 2 2.51 -2.90 7.43
CA VAL A 2 1.37 -2.00 7.19
C VAL A 2 0.53 -1.72 8.45
N ARG A 3 0.17 -2.75 9.21
CA ARG A 3 -0.53 -2.59 10.50
C ARG A 3 0.20 -1.65 11.46
N ALA A 4 1.51 -1.82 11.61
CA ALA A 4 2.30 -1.01 12.54
C ALA A 4 2.32 0.45 12.08
N PHE A 5 2.48 0.68 10.78
CA PHE A 5 2.41 2.01 10.18
C PHE A 5 1.05 2.69 10.41
N MET A 6 -0.06 1.98 10.17
CA MET A 6 -1.40 2.51 10.42
C MET A 6 -1.67 2.79 11.91
N LYS A 7 -1.20 1.90 12.81
CA LYS A 7 -1.28 2.14 14.25
C LYS A 7 -0.43 3.33 14.71
N GLN A 8 0.70 3.57 14.07
CA GLN A 8 1.53 4.73 14.36
C GLN A 8 0.84 6.02 13.92
N ILE A 9 0.20 6.04 12.75
CA ILE A 9 -0.65 7.16 12.32
C ILE A 9 -1.74 7.43 13.37
N ASP A 10 -2.44 6.39 13.80
CA ASP A 10 -3.50 6.52 14.82
C ASP A 10 -2.95 7.01 16.17
N GLY A 11 -1.78 6.51 16.57
CA GLY A 11 -1.13 6.92 17.83
C GLY A 11 -0.60 8.35 17.82
N LEU A 12 -0.23 8.90 16.66
CA LEU A 12 0.14 10.31 16.51
C LEU A 12 -1.08 11.23 16.58
N GLY A 13 -2.27 10.74 16.24
CA GLY A 13 -3.53 11.50 16.28
C GLY A 13 -3.59 12.67 15.29
N VAL A 14 -2.69 12.71 14.31
CA VAL A 14 -2.65 13.74 13.26
C VAL A 14 -3.21 13.15 11.98
N ASN A 15 -4.11 13.88 11.32
CA ASN A 15 -4.65 13.46 10.04
C ASN A 15 -3.52 13.40 9.00
N PRO A 16 -3.19 12.23 8.42
CA PRO A 16 -2.20 12.12 7.37
C PRO A 16 -2.64 12.93 6.15
N VAL A 17 -1.67 13.33 5.32
CA VAL A 17 -1.95 14.04 4.07
C VAL A 17 -1.75 13.07 2.91
N LEU A 18 -2.85 12.67 2.28
CA LEU A 18 -2.89 11.95 0.99
C LEU A 18 -2.16 10.59 1.00
N ILE A 19 -2.46 9.73 1.97
CA ILE A 19 -1.95 8.36 2.02
C ILE A 19 -2.99 7.40 1.43
N ARG A 20 -2.60 6.65 0.41
CA ARG A 20 -3.37 5.51 -0.10
C ARG A 20 -2.70 4.20 0.32
N VAL A 21 -3.47 3.27 0.86
CA VAL A 21 -3.05 1.94 1.28
C VAL A 21 -3.85 0.91 0.49
N LEU A 22 -3.15 0.11 -0.32
CA LEU A 22 -3.73 -1.04 -0.98
C LEU A 22 -3.29 -2.30 -0.24
N TYR A 23 -4.24 -3.02 0.36
CA TYR A 23 -3.98 -4.28 1.06
C TYR A 23 -4.55 -5.42 0.23
N SER A 24 -3.70 -6.35 -0.19
CA SER A 24 -4.12 -7.51 -0.98
C SER A 24 -3.95 -8.83 -0.26
N ASP A 25 -4.98 -9.67 -0.33
CA ASP A 25 -5.01 -11.07 0.11
C ASP A 25 -5.95 -11.85 -0.83
N ASP A 26 -5.43 -12.87 -1.52
CA ASP A 26 -6.14 -13.59 -2.57
C ASP A 26 -7.29 -14.47 -2.05
N ARG A 27 -7.33 -14.74 -0.73
CA ARG A 27 -8.41 -15.48 -0.07
C ARG A 27 -9.52 -14.55 0.42
N GLY A 28 -9.30 -13.23 0.36
CA GLY A 28 -10.17 -12.24 0.96
C GLY A 28 -10.14 -12.26 2.49
N GLU A 29 -9.08 -12.84 3.08
CA GLU A 29 -8.91 -12.92 4.52
C GLU A 29 -7.90 -11.86 4.97
N PHE A 30 -8.39 -10.68 5.32
CA PHE A 30 -7.52 -9.55 5.65
C PHE A 30 -7.15 -9.54 7.13
N ALA A 31 -5.88 -9.79 7.43
CA ALA A 31 -5.39 -9.73 8.81
C ALA A 31 -5.62 -8.33 9.41
N TYR A 32 -6.27 -8.30 10.59
CA TYR A 32 -6.62 -7.07 11.31
C TYR A 32 -7.61 -6.15 10.59
N GLU A 33 -8.40 -6.67 9.65
CA GLU A 33 -9.34 -5.90 8.81
C GLU A 33 -10.11 -4.84 9.60
N GLN A 34 -10.88 -5.25 10.62
CA GLN A 34 -11.70 -4.32 11.41
C GLN A 34 -10.87 -3.20 12.04
N THR A 35 -9.70 -3.53 12.60
CA THR A 35 -8.82 -2.51 13.20
C THR A 35 -8.33 -1.51 12.16
N LEU A 36 -8.01 -1.96 10.95
CA LEU A 36 -7.53 -1.07 9.89
C LEU A 36 -8.68 -0.23 9.30
N GLN A 37 -9.89 -0.80 9.19
CA GLN A 37 -11.10 -0.06 8.82
C GLN A 37 -11.44 1.02 9.85
N ASP A 38 -11.37 0.70 11.14
CA ASP A 38 -11.62 1.66 12.22
C ASP A 38 -10.63 2.83 12.17
N ILE A 39 -9.36 2.56 11.85
CA ILE A 39 -8.34 3.62 11.68
C ILE A 39 -8.66 4.45 10.43
N ASN A 40 -8.98 3.81 9.30
CA ASN A 40 -9.31 4.50 8.06
C ASN A 40 -10.51 5.45 8.22
N ALA A 41 -11.55 5.02 8.94
CA ALA A 41 -12.75 5.83 9.19
C ALA A 41 -12.49 7.11 10.00
N LYS A 42 -11.39 7.19 10.77
CA LYS A 42 -11.04 8.37 11.58
C LYS A 42 -10.38 9.49 10.78
N TYR A 43 -9.73 9.16 9.66
CA TYR A 43 -8.78 10.06 9.00
C TYR A 43 -9.15 10.27 7.53
N SER A 44 -9.57 11.48 7.18
CA SER A 44 -9.98 11.81 5.81
C SER A 44 -8.83 11.82 4.79
N GLY A 45 -7.58 11.89 5.24
CA GLY A 45 -6.41 11.83 4.38
C GLY A 45 -5.79 10.43 4.27
N LEU A 46 -6.49 9.42 4.77
CA LEU A 46 -6.14 8.01 4.63
C LEU A 46 -7.21 7.31 3.79
N ASP A 47 -6.76 6.59 2.76
CA ASP A 47 -7.62 5.83 1.85
C ASP A 47 -7.14 4.38 1.80
N LEU A 48 -7.83 3.50 2.53
CA LEU A 48 -7.56 2.06 2.60
C LEU A 48 -8.51 1.27 1.70
N GLU A 49 -7.95 0.46 0.82
CA GLU A 49 -8.69 -0.48 -0.03
C GLU A 49 -8.19 -1.91 0.20
N PHE A 50 -9.14 -2.83 0.44
CA PHE A 50 -8.87 -4.27 0.53
C PHE A 50 -9.20 -4.94 -0.80
N ILE A 51 -8.24 -5.64 -1.38
CA ILE A 51 -8.34 -6.14 -2.76
C ILE A 51 -7.93 -7.62 -2.81
N SER A 52 -8.88 -8.51 -3.10
CA SER A 52 -8.61 -9.93 -3.31
C SER A 52 -8.29 -10.28 -4.77
N ASP A 53 -8.75 -9.46 -5.72
CA ASP A 53 -8.45 -9.67 -7.14
C ASP A 53 -7.06 -9.10 -7.49
N ARG A 54 -6.17 -10.00 -7.93
CA ARG A 54 -4.79 -9.65 -8.27
C ARG A 54 -4.69 -8.68 -9.45
N ASN A 55 -5.58 -8.77 -10.43
CA ASN A 55 -5.58 -7.86 -11.58
C ASN A 55 -5.99 -6.48 -11.13
N LEU A 56 -7.08 -6.36 -10.36
CA LEU A 56 -7.54 -5.11 -9.77
C LEU A 56 -6.45 -4.45 -8.92
N PHE A 57 -5.77 -5.21 -8.06
CA PHE A 57 -4.66 -4.69 -7.25
C PHE A 57 -3.55 -4.10 -8.12
N THR A 58 -3.21 -4.83 -9.17
CA THR A 58 -2.16 -4.47 -10.13
C THR A 58 -2.55 -3.26 -11.00
N ASP A 59 -3.84 -3.11 -11.32
CA ASP A 59 -4.40 -1.99 -12.07
C ASP A 59 -4.43 -0.72 -11.22
N LYS A 60 -4.88 -0.81 -9.96
CA LYS A 60 -4.88 0.29 -9.00
C LYS A 60 -3.48 0.88 -8.76
N ILE A 61 -2.47 0.02 -8.69
CA ILE A 61 -1.06 0.46 -8.61
C ILE A 61 -0.66 1.23 -9.88
N THR A 62 -1.10 0.77 -11.05
CA THR A 62 -0.79 1.41 -12.35
C THR A 62 -1.45 2.76 -12.48
N GLU A 63 -2.73 2.83 -12.13
CA GLU A 63 -3.54 4.05 -12.10
C GLU A 63 -2.86 5.10 -11.22
N PHE A 64 -2.59 4.75 -9.95
CA PHE A 64 -1.95 5.67 -9.01
C PHE A 64 -0.54 6.08 -9.46
N ALA A 65 0.25 5.16 -10.01
CA ALA A 65 1.59 5.46 -10.51
C ALA A 65 1.57 6.40 -11.72
N SER A 66 0.60 6.23 -12.62
CA SER A 66 0.47 7.07 -13.82
C SER A 66 -0.04 8.47 -13.49
N GLU A 67 -0.88 8.62 -12.45
CA GLU A 67 -1.41 9.92 -12.03
C GLU A 67 -0.41 10.75 -11.22
N HIS A 68 0.39 10.10 -10.37
CA HIS A 68 1.24 10.79 -9.40
C HIS A 68 2.74 10.74 -9.72
N GLU A 69 3.19 9.77 -10.51
CA GLU A 69 4.58 9.62 -10.94
C GLU A 69 5.59 9.77 -9.77
N ASN A 70 6.72 10.42 -10.03
CA ASN A 70 7.77 10.68 -9.04
C ASN A 70 7.41 11.74 -7.97
N LYS A 71 6.14 12.17 -7.87
CA LYS A 71 5.67 13.04 -6.77
C LYS A 71 5.28 12.23 -5.53
N SER A 72 5.09 10.93 -5.68
CA SER A 72 4.74 10.01 -4.59
C SER A 72 5.93 9.16 -4.15
N LEU A 73 5.79 8.57 -2.96
CA LEU A 73 6.65 7.49 -2.47
C LEU A 73 5.86 6.19 -2.47
N TYR A 74 6.48 5.12 -2.95
CA TYR A 74 5.87 3.82 -3.14
C TYR A 74 6.45 2.85 -2.12
N TYR A 75 5.71 2.62 -1.03
CA TYR A 75 6.07 1.66 0.01
C TYR A 75 5.43 0.30 -0.29
N ILE A 76 6.24 -0.74 -0.44
CA ILE A 76 5.79 -2.08 -0.80
C ILE A 76 6.23 -3.06 0.29
N ALA A 77 5.29 -3.79 0.87
CA ALA A 77 5.59 -4.84 1.85
C ALA A 77 4.92 -6.16 1.45
N GLY A 78 5.73 -7.16 1.10
CA GLY A 78 5.25 -8.51 0.81
C GLY A 78 6.37 -9.46 0.42
N THR A 79 6.02 -10.57 -0.24
CA THR A 79 6.98 -11.64 -0.55
C THR A 79 8.06 -11.12 -1.51
N PRO A 80 9.28 -11.70 -1.50
CA PRO A 80 10.36 -11.27 -2.40
C PRO A 80 9.95 -11.21 -3.87
N GLY A 81 9.18 -12.20 -4.33
CA GLY A 81 8.67 -12.25 -5.71
C GLY A 81 7.68 -11.12 -6.00
N MET A 82 6.77 -10.81 -5.08
CA MET A 82 5.84 -9.70 -5.22
C MET A 82 6.57 -8.35 -5.24
N ASN A 83 7.52 -8.15 -4.33
CA ASN A 83 8.31 -6.92 -4.27
C ASN A 83 9.11 -6.70 -5.56
N SER A 84 9.76 -7.75 -6.08
CA SER A 84 10.48 -7.65 -7.37
C SER A 84 9.54 -7.30 -8.50
N PHE A 85 8.42 -8.02 -8.63
CA PHE A 85 7.42 -7.79 -9.68
C PHE A 85 6.88 -6.35 -9.66
N LEU A 86 6.49 -5.85 -8.49
CA LEU A 86 5.96 -4.48 -8.36
C LEU A 86 7.04 -3.42 -8.59
N THR A 87 8.27 -3.68 -8.16
CA THR A 87 9.41 -2.78 -8.42
C THR A 87 9.67 -2.67 -9.92
N ASP A 88 9.77 -3.79 -10.63
CA ASP A 88 10.01 -3.80 -12.08
C ASP A 88 8.87 -3.11 -12.83
N LYS A 89 7.62 -3.32 -12.38
CA LYS A 89 6.45 -2.66 -12.95
C LYS A 89 6.51 -1.14 -12.78
N LEU A 90 6.76 -0.64 -11.57
CA LEU A 90 6.85 0.79 -11.29
C LEU A 90 8.01 1.44 -12.06
N ILE A 91 9.16 0.77 -12.16
CA ILE A 91 10.28 1.24 -12.99
C ILE A 91 9.86 1.30 -14.47
N GLY A 92 9.13 0.30 -14.96
CA GLY A 92 8.56 0.29 -16.32
C GLY A 92 7.60 1.44 -16.60
N LEU A 93 6.96 2.00 -15.56
CA LEU A 93 6.11 3.20 -15.62
C LEU A 93 6.90 4.52 -15.47
N GLY A 94 8.24 4.46 -15.37
CA GLY A 94 9.09 5.64 -15.24
C GLY A 94 9.29 6.14 -13.81
N ILE A 95 8.90 5.35 -12.80
CA ILE A 95 9.16 5.68 -11.40
C ILE A 95 10.64 5.45 -11.07
N GLU A 96 11.26 6.47 -10.47
CA GLU A 96 12.65 6.40 -10.00
C GLU A 96 12.78 5.36 -8.89
N LYS A 97 13.82 4.53 -8.96
CA LYS A 97 14.08 3.49 -7.96
C LYS A 97 14.23 4.06 -6.54
N SER A 98 14.70 5.30 -6.39
CA SER A 98 14.81 6.00 -5.11
C SER A 98 13.47 6.29 -4.44
N ARG A 99 12.36 6.27 -5.20
CA ARG A 99 10.99 6.47 -4.74
C ARG A 99 10.29 5.16 -4.37
N ILE A 100 10.90 4.02 -4.66
CA ILE A 100 10.36 2.68 -4.40
C ILE A 100 11.07 2.08 -3.20
N ILE A 101 10.34 1.93 -2.10
CA ILE A 101 10.86 1.48 -0.81
C ILE A 101 10.20 0.14 -0.50
N THR A 102 10.98 -0.94 -0.58
CA THR A 102 10.49 -2.30 -0.37
C THR A 102 10.89 -2.82 1.00
N ASP A 103 9.98 -3.52 1.67
CA ASP A 103 10.22 -4.30 2.87
C ASP A 103 9.80 -5.76 2.60
N VAL A 104 10.68 -6.72 2.92
CA VAL A 104 10.39 -8.13 2.68
C VAL A 104 9.52 -8.65 3.82
N PHE A 105 8.34 -9.16 3.48
CA PHE A 105 7.38 -9.68 4.44
C PHE A 105 6.77 -10.99 3.93
N THR A 106 6.97 -12.07 4.67
CA THR A 106 6.49 -13.42 4.31
C THR A 106 5.31 -13.90 5.18
N GLY A 107 4.60 -12.99 5.83
CA GLY A 107 3.44 -13.30 6.67
C GLY A 107 3.74 -13.26 8.17
N TYR A 108 2.72 -13.59 8.95
CA TYR A 108 2.79 -13.89 10.39
C TYR A 108 2.63 -15.40 10.59
#